data_AF-A0A1I7ECD9-F1
#
_entry.id   AF-A0A1I7ECD9-F1
#
_cell.length_a   1.000
_cell.length_b   1.000
_cell.length_c   1.000
_cell.angle_alpha   90.00
_cell.angle_beta   90.00
_cell.angle_gamma   90.00
#
_symmetry.space_group_name_H-M   'P 1'
#
loop_
_entity.id
_entity.type
_entity.pdbx_description
1 polymer ?
#
loop_
_entity_poly.entity_id
_entity_poly.type
_entity_poly.pdbx_seq_one_letter_code
_entity_poly.pdbx_strand_id
1 'polypeptide(L)'
;MSNTTEQFYVMDYLPDDAGSPYFMDKEWDPGLPDYDIFTAPPKSTYFSPEYRLKASATQLDGDFLISDNLVSFDFLKLCEECLVHSIHIPVDISPLRKKKTGKEYYLFFLLDYIEILD
;
A
#
# COMPACT_ATOMS: atom_id res chain seq x y z
N MET A 1 31.94 -41.63 4.57
CA MET A 1 30.86 -40.98 5.33
C MET A 1 31.35 -39.59 5.71
N SER A 2 31.01 -38.57 4.92
CA SER A 2 31.35 -37.17 5.19
C SER A 2 30.12 -36.52 5.83
N ASN A 3 30.17 -36.32 7.15
CA ASN A 3 29.17 -35.54 7.87
C ASN A 3 29.44 -34.06 7.60
N THR A 4 28.80 -33.49 6.58
CA THR A 4 28.77 -32.05 6.39
C THR A 4 27.85 -31.46 7.45
N THR A 5 28.42 -30.87 8.49
CA THR A 5 27.63 -30.13 9.49
C THR A 5 27.19 -28.83 8.83
N GLU A 6 25.94 -28.77 8.38
CA GLU A 6 25.34 -27.54 7.84
C GLU A 6 25.39 -26.45 8.91
N GLN A 7 26.09 -25.36 8.60
CA GLN A 7 26.16 -24.19 9.45
C GLN A 7 25.01 -23.26 9.10
N PHE A 8 24.06 -23.13 10.01
CA PHE A 8 22.98 -22.15 9.89
C PHE A 8 23.40 -20.87 10.59
N TYR A 9 23.25 -19.74 9.89
CA TYR A 9 23.41 -18.41 10.46
C TYR A 9 22.02 -17.89 10.81
N VAL A 10 21.79 -17.63 12.10
CA VAL A 10 20.62 -16.89 12.55
C VAL A 10 21.01 -15.42 12.53
N MET A 11 20.44 -14.67 11.60
CA MET A 11 20.59 -13.21 11.56
C MET A 11 19.49 -12.61 12.42
N ASP A 12 19.87 -11.82 13.42
CA ASP A 12 18.91 -11.00 14.14
C ASP A 12 18.33 -9.96 13.17
N TYR A 13 17.03 -10.07 12.91
CA TYR A 13 16.31 -9.13 12.06
C TYR A 13 16.19 -7.79 12.81
N LEU A 14 16.93 -6.79 12.34
CA LEU A 14 16.85 -5.39 12.76
C LEU A 14 16.03 -4.60 11.73
N PRO A 15 14.71 -4.50 11.89
CA PRO A 15 13.87 -3.63 11.06
C PRO A 15 14.15 -2.16 11.40
N ASP A 16 15.19 -1.59 10.79
CA ASP A 16 15.34 -0.14 10.65
C ASP A 16 16.48 0.30 9.72
N ASP A 17 17.35 -0.61 9.21
CA ASP A 17 18.58 -0.19 8.50
C ASP A 17 18.70 -0.64 7.02
N ALA A 18 17.68 -1.28 6.44
CA ALA A 18 17.70 -1.67 5.02
C ALA A 18 16.30 -1.89 4.40
N GLY A 19 15.42 -0.90 4.51
CA GLY A 19 14.31 -0.78 3.54
C GLY A 19 13.15 -1.77 3.66
N SER A 20 12.97 -2.45 4.80
CA SER A 20 11.76 -3.22 5.08
C SER A 20 11.07 -2.67 6.33
N PRO A 21 9.88 -2.05 6.21
CA PRO A 21 9.10 -1.67 7.38
C PRO A 21 8.85 -2.91 8.24
N TYR A 22 8.72 -2.73 9.55
CA TYR A 22 8.00 -3.69 10.40
C TYR A 22 6.73 -4.12 9.65
N PHE A 23 6.39 -5.42 9.66
CA PHE A 23 5.08 -5.86 9.21
C PHE A 23 4.05 -4.94 9.85
N MET A 24 3.49 -4.06 9.03
CA MET A 24 2.54 -3.10 9.48
C MET A 24 1.28 -3.91 9.69
N ASP A 25 0.89 -4.13 10.94
CA ASP A 25 -0.46 -4.56 11.25
C ASP A 25 -1.38 -3.48 10.68
N LYS A 26 -2.09 -3.85 9.61
CA LYS A 26 -3.01 -2.98 8.87
C LYS A 26 -4.39 -3.55 9.00
N GLU A 27 -5.29 -2.75 9.54
CA GLU A 27 -6.70 -3.05 9.62
C GLU A 27 -7.46 -2.02 8.79
N TRP A 28 -8.14 -2.49 7.76
CA TRP A 28 -9.01 -1.69 6.92
C TRP A 28 -10.45 -1.80 7.41
N ASP A 29 -11.12 -0.65 7.51
CA ASP A 29 -12.54 -0.58 7.87
C ASP A 29 -13.27 0.42 6.95
N PRO A 30 -14.16 -0.03 6.06
CA PRO A 30 -14.53 -1.43 5.81
C PRO A 30 -13.39 -2.22 5.15
N GLY A 31 -13.50 -3.55 5.12
CA GLY A 31 -12.55 -4.39 4.40
C GLY A 31 -12.46 -4.00 2.91
N LEU A 32 -11.26 -4.04 2.35
CA LEU A 32 -11.06 -3.80 0.92
C LEU A 32 -11.72 -4.93 0.10
N PRO A 33 -12.33 -4.60 -1.06
CA PRO A 33 -12.84 -5.63 -1.95
C PRO A 33 -11.68 -6.44 -2.53
N ASP A 34 -11.92 -7.73 -2.74
CA ASP A 34 -11.00 -8.58 -3.49
C ASP A 34 -11.21 -8.34 -4.98
N TYR A 35 -10.12 -8.21 -5.73
CA TYR A 35 -10.16 -8.09 -7.18
C TYR A 35 -8.86 -8.59 -7.80
N ASP A 36 -8.96 -9.20 -8.97
CA ASP A 36 -7.82 -9.70 -9.73
C ASP A 36 -7.42 -8.71 -10.81
N ILE A 37 -6.28 -8.03 -10.60
CA ILE A 37 -5.69 -7.07 -11.54
C ILE A 37 -5.41 -7.67 -12.92
N PHE A 38 -5.21 -8.99 -13.02
CA PHE A 38 -4.88 -9.67 -14.28
C PHE A 38 -6.13 -10.06 -15.08
N THR A 39 -7.30 -10.08 -14.44
CA THR A 39 -8.55 -10.45 -15.11
C THR A 39 -9.28 -9.21 -15.64
N ALA A 40 -9.43 -8.18 -14.80
CA ALA A 40 -10.11 -6.94 -15.19
C ALA A 40 -9.81 -5.79 -14.22
N PRO A 41 -9.88 -4.52 -14.69
CA PRO A 41 -9.81 -3.37 -13.80
C PRO A 41 -10.97 -3.40 -12.77
N PRO A 42 -10.73 -2.90 -11.54
CA PRO A 42 -11.77 -2.84 -10.54
C PRO A 42 -12.84 -1.79 -10.92
N LYS A 43 -14.07 -2.00 -10.47
CA LYS A 43 -15.17 -1.03 -10.68
C LYS A 43 -15.36 -0.18 -9.44
N SER A 44 -15.67 1.10 -9.63
CA SER A 44 -15.96 2.02 -8.52
C SER A 44 -17.08 1.52 -7.60
N THR A 45 -18.05 0.77 -8.14
CA THR A 45 -19.16 0.16 -7.38
C THR A 45 -18.73 -0.91 -6.38
N TYR A 46 -17.50 -1.42 -6.47
CA TYR A 46 -16.99 -2.42 -5.53
C TYR A 46 -16.47 -1.79 -4.24
N PHE A 47 -16.25 -0.48 -4.24
CA PHE A 47 -15.66 0.22 -3.12
C PHE A 47 -16.69 1.00 -2.32
N SER A 48 -16.38 1.15 -1.04
CA SER A 48 -17.07 2.10 -0.16
C SER A 48 -16.61 3.53 -0.45
N PRO A 49 -17.42 4.56 -0.16
CA PRO A 49 -17.08 5.95 -0.44
C PRO A 49 -15.93 6.49 0.43
N GLU A 50 -15.66 5.84 1.55
CA GLU A 50 -14.59 6.19 2.49
C GLU A 50 -14.02 4.93 3.14
N TYR A 51 -12.75 5.01 3.53
CA TYR A 51 -12.06 3.94 4.25
C TYR A 51 -11.27 4.49 5.43
N ARG A 52 -11.11 3.66 6.44
CA ARG A 52 -10.20 3.89 7.55
C ARG A 52 -9.10 2.86 7.54
N LEU A 53 -7.87 3.32 7.74
CA LEU A 53 -6.70 2.47 7.90
C LEU A 53 -6.14 2.66 9.31
N LYS A 54 -6.15 1.60 10.12
CA LYS A 54 -5.31 1.54 11.32
C LYS A 54 -4.01 0.84 10.94
N ALA A 55 -2.90 1.55 11.05
CA ALA A 55 -1.58 1.00 10.75
C ALA A 55 -0.61 1.21 11.92
N SER A 56 0.21 0.20 12.20
CA SER A 56 1.40 0.33 13.06
C SER A 56 2.59 0.97 12.31
N ALA A 57 2.30 1.93 11.43
CA ALA A 57 3.34 2.66 10.70
C ALA A 57 4.09 3.62 11.64
N THR A 58 5.42 3.51 11.67
CA THR A 58 6.29 4.48 12.35
C THR A 58 6.41 5.78 11.56
N GLN A 59 6.27 5.71 10.22
CA GLN A 59 6.32 6.85 9.31
C GLN A 59 5.52 6.58 8.03
N LEU A 60 4.75 7.59 7.59
CA LEU A 60 3.93 7.62 6.38
C LEU A 60 4.23 8.96 5.70
N ASP A 61 5.23 8.96 4.83
CA ASP A 61 5.76 10.16 4.15
C ASP A 61 5.99 9.97 2.64
N GLY A 62 5.94 8.74 2.13
CA GLY A 62 6.03 8.45 0.71
C GLY A 62 4.80 8.92 -0.07
N ASP A 63 4.98 9.16 -1.37
CA ASP A 63 3.93 9.64 -2.28
C ASP A 63 3.20 8.51 -3.02
N PHE A 64 3.85 7.36 -3.21
CA PHE A 64 3.23 6.16 -3.76
C PHE A 64 3.66 4.93 -2.97
N LEU A 65 2.70 4.33 -2.26
CA LEU A 65 2.88 3.19 -1.37
C LEU A 65 2.15 2.00 -1.99
N ILE A 66 2.80 1.41 -2.99
CA ILE A 66 2.19 0.39 -3.86
C ILE A 66 1.67 -0.83 -3.08
N SER A 67 2.38 -1.27 -2.04
CA SER A 67 1.98 -2.41 -1.21
C SER A 67 0.65 -2.20 -0.49
N ASP A 68 0.21 -0.95 -0.37
CA ASP A 68 -1.02 -0.54 0.31
C ASP A 68 -2.07 0.05 -0.63
N ASN A 69 -1.75 0.15 -1.92
CA ASN A 69 -2.52 0.92 -2.88
C ASN A 69 -2.81 2.34 -2.36
N LEU A 70 -1.86 2.96 -1.66
CA LEU A 70 -2.00 4.30 -1.11
C LEU A 70 -1.15 5.30 -1.90
N VAL A 71 -1.71 6.46 -2.20
CA VAL A 71 -0.99 7.61 -2.77
C VAL A 71 -1.20 8.85 -1.92
N SER A 72 -0.22 9.75 -1.91
CA SER A 72 -0.41 11.07 -1.33
C SER A 72 -1.32 11.93 -2.22
N PHE A 73 -1.89 12.97 -1.63
CA PHE A 73 -2.62 14.00 -2.38
C PHE A 73 -1.80 14.64 -3.50
N ASP A 74 -0.50 14.90 -3.26
CA ASP A 74 0.38 15.52 -4.26
C ASP A 74 0.58 14.61 -5.48
N PHE A 75 0.72 13.29 -5.25
CA PHE A 75 0.78 12.31 -6.34
C PHE A 75 -0.55 12.21 -7.09
N LEU A 76 -1.67 12.20 -6.36
CA LEU A 76 -3.00 12.16 -6.96
C LEU A 76 -3.23 13.35 -7.91
N LYS A 77 -2.85 14.56 -7.47
CA LYS A 77 -2.92 15.75 -8.32
C LYS A 77 -2.09 15.62 -9.60
N LEU A 78 -0.87 15.08 -9.49
CA LEU A 78 -0.04 14.84 -10.67
C LEU A 78 -0.73 13.87 -11.65
N CYS A 79 -1.38 12.82 -11.14
CA CYS A 79 -2.15 11.89 -11.97
C CYS A 79 -3.35 12.58 -12.66
N GLU A 80 -4.06 13.46 -11.96
CA GLU A 80 -5.17 14.25 -12.54
C GLU A 80 -4.67 15.17 -13.65
N GLU A 81 -3.54 15.87 -13.45
CA GLU A 81 -2.91 16.73 -14.45
C GLU A 81 -2.46 15.96 -15.69
N CYS A 82 -2.03 14.70 -15.50
CA CYS A 82 -1.61 13.80 -16.58
C CYS A 82 -2.78 13.03 -17.22
N LEU A 83 -4.03 13.28 -16.81
CA LEU A 83 -5.23 12.59 -17.30
C LEU A 83 -5.19 11.06 -17.11
N VAL A 84 -4.56 10.59 -16.03
CA VAL A 84 -4.51 9.16 -15.69
C VAL A 84 -5.89 8.70 -15.20
N HIS A 85 -6.47 7.66 -15.79
CA HIS A 85 -7.71 7.11 -15.27
C HIS A 85 -7.45 6.22 -14.06
N SER A 86 -8.01 6.63 -12.92
CA SER A 86 -7.88 5.91 -11.67
C SER A 86 -9.17 6.00 -10.85
N ILE A 87 -9.36 5.01 -9.98
CA ILE A 87 -10.24 5.12 -8.82
C ILE A 87 -9.38 5.65 -7.68
N HIS A 88 -9.83 6.73 -7.05
CA HIS A 88 -9.23 7.24 -5.83
C HIS A 88 -10.29 7.46 -4.76
N ILE A 89 -9.98 7.08 -3.52
CA ILE A 89 -10.93 7.12 -2.40
C ILE A 89 -10.21 7.67 -1.17
N PRO A 90 -10.76 8.68 -0.49
CA PRO A 90 -10.14 9.25 0.69
C PRO A 90 -9.98 8.21 1.80
N VAL A 91 -8.83 8.23 2.48
CA VAL A 91 -8.53 7.34 3.60
C VAL A 91 -8.24 8.14 4.85
N ASP A 92 -8.99 7.87 5.91
CA ASP A 92 -8.64 8.34 7.25
C ASP A 92 -7.65 7.36 7.90
N ILE A 93 -6.40 7.80 8.03
CA ILE A 93 -5.33 7.00 8.61
C ILE A 93 -5.20 7.31 10.11
N SER A 94 -5.42 6.28 10.92
CA SER A 94 -5.26 6.32 12.37
C SER A 94 -3.99 5.59 12.80
N PRO A 95 -2.84 6.28 12.94
CA PRO A 95 -1.60 5.66 13.37
C PRO A 95 -1.65 5.27 14.85
N LEU A 96 -1.25 4.03 15.15
CA LEU A 96 -1.29 3.47 16.52
C LEU A 96 -0.47 4.28 17.55
N ARG A 97 0.54 5.04 17.11
CA ARG A 97 1.40 5.87 17.98
C ARG A 97 0.98 7.34 18.10
N LYS A 98 -0.26 7.71 17.71
CA LYS A 98 -0.81 9.09 17.79
C LYS A 98 -0.01 10.19 17.05
N LYS A 99 0.98 9.83 16.24
CA LYS A 99 1.72 10.78 15.40
C LYS A 99 0.87 11.05 14.16
N LYS A 100 0.28 12.24 14.04
CA LYS A 100 -0.50 12.61 12.84
C LYS A 100 0.36 12.41 11.59
N THR A 101 -0.25 11.87 10.54
CA THR A 101 0.36 11.85 9.21
C THR A 101 0.61 13.29 8.75
N GLY A 102 1.75 13.53 8.12
CA GLY A 102 2.07 14.85 7.56
C GLY A 102 1.40 15.11 6.21
N LYS A 103 0.79 14.07 5.62
CA LYS A 103 0.16 14.07 4.31
C LYS A 103 -1.23 13.44 4.40
N GLU A 104 -2.10 13.85 3.47
CA GLU A 104 -3.36 13.18 3.17
C GLU A 104 -3.12 12.06 2.17
N TYR A 105 -3.82 10.95 2.38
CA TYR A 105 -3.65 9.74 1.60
C TYR A 105 -4.98 9.24 1.04
N TYR A 106 -4.90 8.62 -0.13
CA TYR A 106 -6.02 8.08 -0.87
C TYR A 106 -5.70 6.64 -1.26
N LEU A 107 -6.69 5.75 -1.17
CA LEU A 107 -6.64 4.50 -1.92
C LEU A 107 -6.60 4.85 -3.40
N PHE A 108 -5.80 4.12 -4.16
CA PHE A 108 -5.53 4.43 -5.56
C PHE A 108 -5.44 3.14 -6.36
N PHE A 109 -6.28 3.05 -7.39
CA PHE A 109 -6.32 1.92 -8.31
C PHE A 109 -6.31 2.44 -9.74
N LEU A 110 -5.29 2.06 -10.50
CA LEU A 110 -5.21 2.38 -11.93
C LEU A 110 -6.30 1.62 -12.70
N LEU A 111 -6.89 2.26 -13.69
CA LEU A 111 -7.89 1.64 -14.57
C LEU A 111 -7.33 1.36 -15.97
N ASP A 112 -6.34 2.14 -16.38
CA ASP A 112 -5.67 1.99 -17.67
C ASP A 112 -4.56 0.93 -17.55
N TYR A 113 -4.94 -0.34 -17.65
CA TYR A 113 -3.97 -1.42 -17.84
C TYR A 113 -3.69 -1.58 -19.34
N ILE A 114 -2.43 -1.46 -19.72
CA ILE A 114 -1.98 -1.90 -21.03
C ILE A 114 -1.55 -3.36 -20.84
N GLU A 115 -2.22 -4.28 -21.53
CA GLU A 115 -1.74 -5.65 -21.65
C GLU A 115 -0.44 -5.60 -22.46
N ILE A 116 0.71 -5.71 -21.79
CA ILE A 116 2.03 -5.67 -22.43
C ILE A 116 2.34 -7.01 -23.12
N LEU A 117 1.56 -8.05 -22.83
CA LEU A 117 1.74 -9.40 -23.34
C LEU A 117 0.59 -9.74 -24.29
N ASP A 118 0.86 -9.62 -25.59
CA ASP A 118 0.07 -10.19 -26.69
C ASP A 118 0.48 -11.68 -26.90
#